data_AF-A0A0F9CCX8-F1
#
_entry.id   AF-A0A0F9CCX8-F1
#
_cell.length_a   1.000
_cell.length_b   1.000
_cell.length_c   1.000
_cell.angle_alpha   90.00
_cell.angle_beta   90.00
_cell.angle_gamma   90.00
#
_symmetry.space_group_name_H-M   'P 1'
#
loop_
_entity.id
_entity.type
_entity.pdbx_description
1 polymer ?
#
loop_
_entity_poly.entity_id
_entity_poly.type
_entity_poly.pdbx_seq_one_letter_code
_entity_poly.pdbx_strand_id
1 'polypeptide(L)'
;MTKGQATIGTRVRAVRGFSGVPLGTEGVLDKRYEGGLTVAWDLHDRPLPPGYREYDGVPAARSRILRDGFTDDELDLLEVVVR
;
A
#
# COMPACT_ATOMS: atom_id res chain seq x y z
N MET A 1 11.02 3.29 4.54
CA MET A 1 11.06 1.98 5.24
C MET A 1 12.16 1.13 4.61
N THR A 2 12.68 0.08 5.28
CA THR A 2 13.60 -0.89 4.65
C THR A 2 12.91 -2.25 4.37
N LYS A 3 13.47 -3.05 3.44
CA LYS A 3 12.95 -4.38 3.09
C LYS A 3 12.66 -5.29 4.29
N GLY A 4 13.51 -5.26 5.32
CA GLY A 4 13.36 -6.09 6.52
C GLY A 4 12.19 -5.69 7.44
N GLN A 5 11.64 -4.48 7.27
CA GLN A 5 10.51 -3.96 8.03
C GLN A 5 9.17 -4.11 7.29
N ALA A 6 9.20 -4.53 6.03
CA ALA A 6 8.05 -4.59 5.14
C ALA A 6 7.29 -5.92 5.27
N THR A 7 6.41 -5.98 6.28
CA THR A 7 5.49 -7.12 6.50
C THR A 7 4.11 -6.84 5.89
N ILE A 8 3.50 -7.81 5.23
CA ILE A 8 2.12 -7.70 4.72
C ILE A 8 1.16 -7.41 5.88
N GLY A 9 0.18 -6.53 5.64
CA GLY A 9 -0.73 -6.02 6.66
C GLY A 9 -0.23 -4.79 7.42
N THR A 10 1.04 -4.41 7.27
CA THR A 10 1.57 -3.19 7.87
C THR A 10 0.91 -1.95 7.25
N ARG A 11 0.44 -1.04 8.10
CA ARG A 11 -0.03 0.28 7.67
C ARG A 11 1.15 1.16 7.31
N VAL A 12 1.06 1.78 6.15
CA VAL A 12 2.09 2.70 5.64
C VAL A 12 1.46 4.01 5.23
N ARG A 13 2.30 5.04 5.08
CA ARG A 13 1.94 6.34 4.54
C ARG A 13 2.89 6.73 3.41
N ALA A 14 2.33 7.36 2.38
CA ALA A 14 3.09 7.93 1.28
C ALA A 14 3.89 9.17 1.73
N VAL A 15 5.21 9.17 1.55
CA VAL A 15 6.07 10.32 1.91
C VAL A 15 6.14 11.40 0.81
N ARG A 16 5.55 11.11 -0.36
CA ARG A 16 5.35 12.05 -1.47
C ARG A 16 4.03 11.76 -2.19
N GLY A 17 3.58 12.66 -3.06
CA GLY A 17 2.44 12.40 -3.93
C GLY A 17 2.82 11.50 -5.12
N PHE A 18 1.89 10.62 -5.50
CA PHE A 18 1.92 9.83 -6.73
C PHE A 18 0.67 10.12 -7.57
N SER A 19 0.63 9.59 -8.79
CA SER A 19 -0.56 9.72 -9.65
C SER A 19 -1.78 9.09 -8.96
N GLY A 20 -2.77 9.92 -8.60
CA GLY A 20 -3.98 9.46 -7.90
C GLY A 20 -3.80 9.15 -6.40
N VAL A 21 -2.62 9.40 -5.82
CA VAL A 21 -2.34 9.18 -4.39
C VAL A 21 -1.70 10.43 -3.79
N PRO A 22 -2.47 11.26 -3.06
CA PRO A 22 -1.93 12.45 -2.40
C PRO A 22 -0.81 12.13 -1.40
N LEU A 23 0.08 13.09 -1.16
CA LEU A 23 1.04 13.04 -0.06
C LEU A 23 0.31 12.74 1.26
N GLY A 24 0.88 11.85 2.06
CA GLY A 24 0.32 11.51 3.37
C GLY A 24 -0.86 10.53 3.32
N THR A 25 -1.24 10.06 2.13
CA THR A 25 -2.25 8.99 2.00
C THR A 25 -1.74 7.73 2.70
N GLU A 26 -2.60 7.14 3.53
CA GLU A 26 -2.31 5.88 4.18
C GLU A 26 -2.71 4.69 3.29
N GLY A 27 -2.08 3.56 3.51
CA GLY A 27 -2.37 2.32 2.82
C GLY A 27 -1.93 1.11 3.64
N VAL A 28 -2.05 -0.07 3.05
CA VAL A 28 -1.64 -1.35 3.63
C VAL A 28 -0.67 -2.03 2.68
N LEU A 29 0.44 -2.55 3.22
CA LEU A 29 1.30 -3.47 2.47
C LEU A 29 0.50 -4.72 2.13
N ASP A 30 0.15 -4.87 0.86
CA ASP A 30 -0.97 -5.70 0.42
C ASP A 30 -0.56 -7.10 -0.03
N LYS A 31 0.52 -7.17 -0.82
CA LYS A 31 1.05 -8.41 -1.39
C LYS A 31 2.53 -8.26 -1.70
N ARG A 32 3.31 -9.34 -1.60
CA ARG A 32 4.70 -9.39 -2.09
C ARG A 32 4.76 -9.96 -3.51
N TYR A 33 5.66 -9.43 -4.33
CA TYR A 33 6.00 -9.99 -5.64
C TYR A 33 7.53 -10.07 -5.79
N GLU A 34 8.00 -10.66 -6.90
CA GLU A 34 9.43 -10.74 -7.18
C GLU A 34 10.03 -9.34 -7.35
N GLY A 35 10.89 -8.93 -6.41
CA GLY A 35 11.55 -7.63 -6.43
C GLY A 35 10.82 -6.48 -5.72
N GLY A 36 9.67 -6.74 -5.07
CA GLY A 36 8.96 -5.68 -4.36
C GLY A 36 7.68 -6.10 -3.64
N LEU A 37 6.83 -5.11 -3.39
CA LEU A 37 5.53 -5.27 -2.76
C LEU A 37 4.51 -4.31 -3.35
N THR A 38 3.24 -4.62 -3.12
CA THR A 38 2.12 -3.79 -3.52
C THR A 38 1.56 -3.07 -2.30
N VAL A 39 1.15 -1.81 -2.46
CA VAL A 39 0.40 -1.07 -1.44
C VAL A 39 -1.04 -0.91 -1.92
N ALA A 40 -2.00 -1.25 -1.07
CA ALA A 40 -3.41 -0.92 -1.26
C ALA A 40 -3.70 0.41 -0.57
N TRP A 41 -4.16 1.42 -1.32
CA TRP A 41 -4.33 2.78 -0.80
C TRP A 41 -5.71 3.03 -0.20
N ASP A 42 -5.73 3.71 0.94
CA ASP A 42 -6.92 4.10 1.68
C ASP A 42 -7.31 5.54 1.32
N LEU A 43 -7.92 5.66 0.14
CA LEU A 43 -8.29 6.95 -0.45
C LEU A 43 -9.68 7.39 -0.01
N HIS A 44 -9.92 8.71 0.05
CA HIS A 44 -11.21 9.25 0.46
C HIS A 44 -12.37 8.84 -0.46
N ASP A 45 -12.15 8.79 -1.77
CA ASP A 45 -13.16 8.41 -2.78
C ASP A 45 -13.26 6.89 -3.01
N ARG A 46 -12.27 6.14 -2.54
CA ARG A 46 -12.19 4.67 -2.65
C ARG A 46 -11.51 4.08 -1.40
N PRO A 47 -12.17 4.14 -0.23
CA PRO A 47 -11.55 3.70 1.01
C PRO A 47 -11.31 2.19 1.00
N LEU A 48 -10.35 1.74 1.78
CA LEU A 48 -10.18 0.31 2.01
C LEU A 48 -11.39 -0.24 2.80
N PRO A 49 -11.83 -1.49 2.54
CA PRO A 49 -12.83 -2.13 3.37
C PRO A 49 -12.40 -2.18 4.85
N PRO A 50 -13.33 -2.08 5.82
CA PRO A 50 -13.01 -2.23 7.23
C PRO A 50 -12.29 -3.56 7.49
N GLY A 51 -11.15 -3.49 8.19
CA GLY A 51 -10.35 -4.67 8.52
C GLY A 51 -9.52 -5.24 7.37
N TYR A 52 -9.39 -4.52 6.25
CA TYR A 52 -8.50 -4.91 5.15
C TYR A 52 -7.05 -5.11 5.65
N ARG A 53 -6.44 -6.23 5.28
CA ARG A 53 -5.08 -6.62 5.70
C ARG A 53 -4.18 -7.04 4.56
N GLU A 54 -4.71 -7.74 3.57
CA GLU A 54 -3.91 -8.26 2.46
C GLU A 54 -4.79 -8.55 1.25
N TYR A 55 -4.13 -8.82 0.13
CA TYR A 55 -4.79 -9.11 -1.13
C TYR A 55 -5.55 -10.44 -1.04
N ASP A 56 -6.86 -10.37 -1.20
CA ASP A 56 -7.80 -11.49 -1.10
C ASP A 56 -7.97 -12.29 -2.41
N GLY A 57 -7.23 -11.94 -3.47
CA GLY A 57 -7.37 -12.55 -4.79
C GLY A 57 -8.38 -11.86 -5.71
N VAL A 58 -9.13 -10.86 -5.23
CA VAL A 58 -10.16 -10.17 -6.04
C VAL A 58 -9.52 -9.17 -7.00
N PRO A 59 -9.69 -9.33 -8.33
CA PRO A 59 -9.09 -8.44 -9.33
C PRO A 59 -9.43 -6.96 -9.09
N ALA A 60 -8.51 -6.06 -9.42
CA ALA A 60 -8.69 -4.60 -9.26
C ALA A 60 -9.99 -4.07 -9.91
N ALA A 61 -10.36 -4.62 -11.08
CA ALA A 61 -11.61 -4.29 -11.78
C ALA A 61 -12.88 -4.58 -10.97
N ARG A 62 -12.80 -5.49 -9.99
CA ARG A 62 -13.91 -5.85 -9.09
C ARG A 62 -13.79 -5.20 -7.72
N SER A 63 -12.57 -5.08 -7.17
CA SER A 63 -12.36 -4.56 -5.81
C SER A 63 -12.42 -3.03 -5.72
N ARG A 64 -12.20 -2.28 -6.82
CA ARG A 64 -12.09 -0.81 -6.84
C ARG A 64 -11.00 -0.22 -5.92
N ILE A 65 -10.16 -1.06 -5.34
CA ILE A 65 -9.01 -0.66 -4.52
C ILE A 65 -7.86 -0.31 -5.47
N LEU A 66 -7.33 0.91 -5.32
CA LEU A 66 -6.12 1.33 -6.02
C LEU A 66 -4.91 0.64 -5.40
N ARG A 67 -4.07 0.05 -6.25
CA ARG A 67 -2.87 -0.68 -5.85
C ARG A 67 -1.68 -0.24 -6.67
N ASP A 68 -0.59 0.11 -6.00
CA ASP A 68 0.67 0.47 -6.63
C ASP A 68 1.78 -0.49 -6.21
N GLY A 69 2.63 -0.86 -7.17
CA GLY A 69 3.84 -1.64 -6.92
C GLY A 69 4.99 -0.73 -6.53
N PHE A 70 5.76 -1.17 -5.54
CA PHE A 70 7.00 -0.56 -5.10
C PHE A 70 8.08 -1.62 -5.10
N THR A 71 9.17 -1.35 -5.81
CA THR A 71 10.38 -2.17 -5.74
C THR A 71 11.00 -2.07 -4.35
N ASP A 72 11.86 -3.02 -3.99
CA ASP A 72 12.56 -3.01 -2.70
C ASP A 72 13.38 -1.69 -2.50
N ASP A 73 13.86 -1.05 -3.58
CA ASP A 73 14.60 0.21 -3.54
C ASP A 73 13.70 1.44 -3.36
N GLU A 74 12.41 1.34 -3.70
CA GLU A 74 11.43 2.42 -3.57
C GLU A 74 10.70 2.40 -2.21
N LEU A 75 11.06 1.48 -1.32
CA LEU A 75 10.45 1.38 0.01
C LEU A 75 10.76 2.57 0.92
N ASP A 76 11.79 3.37 0.58
CA ASP A 76 12.08 4.64 1.22
C ASP A 76 10.98 5.70 0.98
N LEU A 77 10.18 5.53 -0.07
CA LEU A 77 9.01 6.36 -0.38
C LEU A 77 7.78 6.08 0.50
N LEU A 78 7.90 5.12 1.42
CA LEU A 78 6.87 4.70 2.35
C LEU A 78 7.38 4.80 3.80
N GLU A 79 6.55 5.35 4.68
CA GLU A 79 6.78 5.31 6.13
C GLU A 79 5.80 4.35 6.83
N VAL A 80 6.26 3.63 7.86
CA VAL A 80 5.38 2.78 8.67
C VAL A 80 4.58 3.66 9.62
N VAL A 81 3.26 3.44 9.66
CA VAL A 81 2.37 4.11 10.62
C VAL A 81 2.32 3.27 11.89
N VAL A 82 3.01 3.74 12.94
CA VAL A 82 2.90 3.17 14.28
C VAL A 82 1.66 3.79 14.94
N ARG A 83 0.71 2.95 15.35
CA ARG A 83 -0.44 3.36 16.17
C ARG A 83 -0.18 3.04 17.63
#